data_AF-A0ABC8ZY36-F1
#
_entry.id   AF-A0ABC8ZY36-F1
#
_cell.length_a   1.000
_cell.length_b   1.000
_cell.length_c   1.000
_cell.angle_alpha   90.00
_cell.angle_beta   90.00
_cell.angle_gamma   90.00
#
_symmetry.space_group_name_H-M   'P 1'
#
loop_
_entity.id
_entity.type
_entity.pdbx_description
1 polymer ?
#
loop_
_entity_poly.entity_id
_entity_poly.type
_entity_poly.pdbx_seq_one_letter_code
_entity_poly.pdbx_strand_id
1 'polypeptide(L)'
;MQGILGARSGASRAPLLVLFTQQIVARAEPPPPLVGAGTRWLHSGSSGREHDEEDEAVPYADVPRPGRRWERKPWVTPMKVLIRRAKEERQARRENPCRVLEHPPDNGLLVPHLVEVAHRVNTARERLLHGLTRLVEGEDAIPVKRCRFCAEVHVGRVGHEIRTCEGRDSAVRNSLHVWRPGTVRDVVGFPYCYHLFDRVGKPRVVHKEKYDVPRLPAILELCIQAGVDVERYPTKRRTRPVYSIEGRIVDFEPDEADNSEAGTLPEQTDCSPLPSPASPSPTVICSPSTDASNEQDKEEEEEEITVPELATRTLQSWLDMRSGAARLMKKYRVHTCGYCPEVQVGPKGHKVRMCKATKHQQRDGQHAWQEATVDDLVRPSYVWHVADPGDDSPLANELKRYYGKAPAVVELCVQAGAPVPAAYRSMMRLDVVPPARDEYDLVA
;
A
#
# COMPACT_ATOMS: atom_id res chain seq x y z
N MET A 1 86.69 -20.18 4.16
CA MET A 1 85.73 -21.27 4.41
C MET A 1 84.56 -21.05 3.44
N GLN A 2 84.62 -21.50 2.18
CA GLN A 2 84.21 -22.84 1.69
C GLN A 2 82.86 -23.28 2.30
N GLY A 3 81.77 -23.57 1.58
CA GLY A 3 81.48 -23.61 0.14
C GLY A 3 80.28 -24.55 -0.14
N ILE A 4 79.72 -24.42 -1.35
CA ILE A 4 79.12 -25.49 -2.19
C ILE A 4 77.61 -25.84 -2.04
N LEU A 5 76.84 -25.35 -3.03
CA LEU A 5 75.93 -26.03 -4.00
C LEU A 5 75.27 -27.40 -3.69
N GLY A 6 74.01 -27.54 -4.13
CA GLY A 6 73.43 -28.84 -4.48
C GLY A 6 71.95 -28.81 -4.89
N ALA A 7 71.67 -28.96 -6.18
CA ALA A 7 70.34 -29.20 -6.76
C ALA A 7 70.15 -30.70 -7.09
N ARG A 8 68.89 -31.18 -7.04
CA ARG A 8 68.21 -32.15 -7.95
C ARG A 8 67.31 -33.19 -7.25
N SER A 9 66.04 -33.21 -7.69
CA SER A 9 65.22 -34.33 -8.22
C SER A 9 65.40 -35.77 -7.69
N GLY A 10 64.29 -36.39 -7.30
CA GLY A 10 64.15 -37.86 -7.20
C GLY A 10 62.69 -38.29 -6.98
N ALA A 11 62.13 -38.99 -7.97
CA ALA A 11 60.78 -39.56 -8.00
C ALA A 11 60.68 -40.94 -7.31
N SER A 12 59.47 -41.53 -7.34
CA SER A 12 59.07 -42.96 -7.11
C SER A 12 58.25 -43.15 -5.82
N ARG A 13 57.12 -43.87 -5.75
CA ARG A 13 56.28 -44.69 -6.65
C ARG A 13 55.03 -45.05 -5.80
N ALA A 14 53.84 -44.97 -6.38
CA ALA A 14 52.62 -45.56 -5.82
C ALA A 14 52.28 -46.85 -6.59
N PRO A 15 51.68 -47.88 -5.97
CA PRO A 15 51.32 -49.11 -6.66
C PRO A 15 49.93 -49.03 -7.32
N LEU A 16 49.87 -49.60 -8.52
CA LEU A 16 48.71 -49.89 -9.37
C LEU A 16 48.16 -51.29 -9.08
N LEU A 17 46.84 -51.48 -9.16
CA LEU A 17 46.12 -52.65 -9.73
C LEU A 17 44.60 -52.41 -9.53
N VAL A 18 43.64 -52.74 -10.40
CA VAL A 18 43.51 -53.08 -11.83
C VAL A 18 42.01 -52.85 -12.14
N LEU A 19 41.70 -52.41 -13.35
CA LEU A 19 40.34 -52.25 -13.87
C LEU A 19 39.74 -53.59 -14.32
N PHE A 20 38.47 -53.84 -14.01
CA PHE A 20 37.59 -54.70 -14.82
C PHE A 20 36.23 -54.04 -15.00
N THR A 21 35.87 -53.83 -16.27
CA THR A 21 34.56 -53.41 -16.77
C THR A 21 33.65 -54.62 -16.91
N GLN A 22 32.39 -54.53 -16.47
CA GLN A 22 31.29 -55.35 -16.97
C GLN A 22 29.98 -54.56 -17.00
N GLN A 23 29.36 -54.55 -18.18
CA GLN A 23 28.00 -54.08 -18.47
C GLN A 23 26.96 -54.97 -17.79
N ILE A 24 25.87 -54.39 -17.28
CA ILE A 24 24.63 -55.14 -17.02
C ILE A 24 23.44 -54.39 -17.60
N VAL A 25 22.66 -55.20 -18.32
CA VAL A 25 21.52 -54.95 -19.20
C VAL A 25 20.24 -54.71 -18.40
N ALA A 26 19.37 -53.84 -18.94
CA ALA A 26 18.01 -53.61 -18.47
C ALA A 26 17.11 -54.85 -18.68
N ARG A 27 16.31 -55.20 -17.67
CA ARG A 27 15.09 -56.01 -17.83
C ARG A 27 13.97 -55.43 -16.98
N ALA A 28 12.81 -55.25 -17.61
CA ALA A 28 11.53 -54.86 -17.03
C ALA A 28 10.66 -56.10 -16.80
N GLU A 29 9.71 -56.01 -15.84
CA GLU A 29 8.37 -56.65 -15.74
C GLU A 29 7.89 -56.70 -14.25
N PRO A 30 6.61 -56.99 -13.91
CA PRO A 30 5.32 -56.34 -14.24
C PRO A 30 4.47 -56.01 -12.95
N PRO A 31 3.24 -55.44 -13.01
CA PRO A 31 2.34 -55.23 -11.84
C PRO A 31 1.19 -56.28 -11.79
N PRO A 32 0.18 -56.15 -10.90
CA PRO A 32 0.10 -56.21 -9.43
C PRO A 32 -0.72 -57.47 -8.97
N PRO A 33 -1.24 -57.53 -7.71
CA PRO A 33 -2.69 -57.80 -7.61
C PRO A 33 -3.44 -56.99 -6.54
N LEU A 34 -4.73 -56.79 -6.82
CA LEU A 34 -5.80 -56.35 -5.91
C LEU A 34 -6.37 -57.54 -5.12
N VAL A 35 -7.15 -57.25 -4.06
CA VAL A 35 -8.04 -58.07 -3.19
C VAL A 35 -7.64 -57.83 -1.72
N GLY A 36 -8.52 -57.54 -0.76
CA GLY A 36 -9.97 -57.53 -0.68
C GLY A 36 -10.39 -57.10 0.74
N ALA A 37 -11.70 -56.94 0.92
CA ALA A 37 -12.37 -56.34 2.06
C ALA A 37 -12.02 -56.92 3.45
N GLY A 38 -12.00 -56.03 4.45
CA GLY A 38 -12.03 -56.36 5.87
C GLY A 38 -12.78 -55.27 6.64
N THR A 39 -14.08 -55.50 6.84
CA THR A 39 -14.98 -54.71 7.68
C THR A 39 -14.59 -54.80 9.15
N ARG A 40 -14.45 -53.66 9.84
CA ARG A 40 -14.64 -53.59 11.29
C ARG A 40 -15.43 -52.34 11.67
N TRP A 41 -16.55 -52.59 12.33
CA TRP A 41 -17.56 -51.64 12.76
C TRP A 41 -17.11 -50.85 13.99
N LEU A 42 -17.38 -49.52 13.95
CA LEU A 42 -17.89 -48.60 15.00
C LEU A 42 -17.11 -48.49 16.36
N HIS A 43 -16.86 -47.33 16.99
CA HIS A 43 -17.62 -46.08 17.14
C HIS A 43 -16.75 -44.87 17.60
N SER A 44 -17.34 -43.68 17.44
CA SER A 44 -17.05 -42.34 18.04
C SER A 44 -15.93 -41.54 17.35
N GLY A 45 -16.12 -40.34 16.80
CA GLY A 45 -17.25 -39.41 16.87
C GLY A 45 -16.67 -38.00 16.80
N SER A 46 -16.51 -37.44 15.60
CA SER A 46 -16.24 -36.00 15.41
C SER A 46 -16.73 -35.63 14.01
N SER A 47 -17.87 -34.96 13.97
CA SER A 47 -18.53 -34.46 12.76
C SER A 47 -17.64 -33.44 12.03
N GLY A 48 -16.86 -33.91 11.06
CA GLY A 48 -16.42 -33.08 9.96
C GLY A 48 -17.60 -32.92 9.02
N ARG A 49 -18.22 -31.72 8.98
CA ARG A 49 -19.04 -31.33 7.84
C ARG A 49 -18.08 -31.08 6.69
N GLU A 50 -17.98 -32.07 5.80
CA GLU A 50 -17.58 -31.82 4.42
C GLU A 50 -18.62 -30.83 3.87
N HIS A 51 -18.13 -29.65 3.51
CA HIS A 51 -18.94 -28.64 2.82
C HIS A 51 -18.98 -29.09 1.37
N ASP A 52 -20.12 -29.64 0.94
CA ASP A 52 -20.42 -29.79 -0.47
C ASP A 52 -20.38 -28.38 -1.09
N GLU A 53 -19.34 -28.12 -1.89
CA GLU A 53 -19.26 -26.95 -2.75
C GLU A 53 -20.24 -27.16 -3.92
N GLU A 54 -21.53 -26.95 -3.64
CA GLU A 54 -22.51 -26.65 -4.69
C GLU A 54 -22.18 -25.27 -5.26
N ASP A 55 -22.17 -25.17 -6.60
CA ASP A 55 -22.00 -23.96 -7.41
C ASP A 55 -23.15 -22.93 -7.19
N GLU A 56 -23.38 -22.52 -5.94
CA GLU A 56 -24.18 -21.35 -5.60
C GLU A 56 -23.38 -20.11 -6.03
N ALA A 57 -23.96 -19.29 -6.91
CA ALA A 57 -23.38 -18.03 -7.36
C ALA A 57 -23.09 -17.15 -6.16
N VAL A 58 -21.82 -17.16 -5.72
CA VAL A 58 -21.38 -16.52 -4.49
C VAL A 58 -21.79 -15.05 -4.53
N PRO A 59 -22.73 -14.60 -3.66
CA PRO A 59 -23.11 -13.21 -3.63
C PRO A 59 -21.86 -12.35 -3.42
N TYR A 60 -21.76 -11.23 -4.15
CA TYR A 60 -20.61 -10.31 -4.10
C TYR A 60 -19.31 -10.86 -4.72
N ALA A 61 -19.38 -11.63 -5.80
CA ALA A 61 -18.19 -12.11 -6.50
C ALA A 61 -17.27 -10.97 -7.00
N ASP A 62 -17.85 -9.81 -7.29
CA ASP A 62 -17.18 -8.59 -7.74
C ASP A 62 -16.69 -7.67 -6.60
N VAL A 63 -17.14 -7.90 -5.37
CA VAL A 63 -16.62 -7.19 -4.19
C VAL A 63 -15.38 -7.93 -3.67
N PRO A 64 -14.21 -7.28 -3.64
CA PRO A 64 -13.01 -7.92 -3.10
C PRO A 64 -13.23 -8.38 -1.67
N ARG A 65 -13.04 -9.69 -1.42
CA ARG A 65 -13.14 -10.27 -0.08
C ARG A 65 -11.83 -10.03 0.67
N PRO A 66 -11.84 -9.25 1.77
CA PRO A 66 -10.65 -9.14 2.61
C PRO A 66 -10.29 -10.53 3.13
N GLY A 67 -9.06 -10.98 2.88
CA GLY A 67 -8.54 -12.20 3.50
C GLY A 67 -8.54 -12.08 5.01
N ARG A 68 -8.54 -13.21 5.73
CA ARG A 68 -8.56 -13.18 7.19
C ARG A 68 -7.32 -12.48 7.72
N ARG A 69 -7.40 -11.85 8.90
CA ARG A 69 -6.30 -11.05 9.47
C ARG A 69 -4.95 -11.80 9.60
N TRP A 70 -4.98 -13.13 9.74
CA TRP A 70 -3.80 -13.99 9.85
C TRP A 70 -3.35 -14.60 8.52
N GLU A 71 -4.16 -14.47 7.48
CA GLU A 71 -3.83 -14.90 6.13
C GLU A 71 -2.93 -13.86 5.47
N ARG A 72 -2.05 -14.36 4.61
CA ARG A 72 -1.21 -13.48 3.82
C ARG A 72 -2.05 -12.91 2.68
N LYS A 73 -1.91 -11.62 2.40
CA LYS A 73 -2.38 -11.00 1.15
C LYS A 73 -1.87 -11.83 -0.05
N PRO A 74 -2.73 -12.09 -1.05
CA PRO A 74 -2.32 -12.78 -2.27
C PRO A 74 -1.13 -12.11 -2.94
N TRP A 75 -0.29 -12.89 -3.61
CA TRP A 75 0.82 -12.36 -4.39
C TRP A 75 0.31 -11.82 -5.73
N VAL A 76 0.62 -10.56 -6.04
CA VAL A 76 0.30 -9.96 -7.35
C VAL A 76 1.04 -10.69 -8.47
N THR A 77 2.35 -10.89 -8.30
CA THR A 77 3.18 -11.69 -9.19
C THR A 77 3.42 -13.07 -8.57
N PRO A 78 3.18 -14.19 -9.29
CA PRO A 78 3.43 -15.53 -8.77
C PRO A 78 4.88 -15.72 -8.27
N MET A 79 5.04 -16.41 -7.13
CA MET A 79 6.34 -16.61 -6.47
C MET A 79 7.41 -17.20 -7.41
N LYS A 80 7.04 -18.15 -8.28
CA LYS A 80 7.98 -18.75 -9.25
C LYS A 80 8.57 -17.70 -10.21
N VAL A 81 7.78 -16.72 -10.63
CA VAL A 81 8.22 -15.63 -11.50
C VAL A 81 9.16 -14.69 -10.74
N LEU A 82 8.85 -14.36 -9.49
CA LEU A 82 9.72 -13.55 -8.63
C LEU A 82 11.08 -14.22 -8.40
N ILE A 83 11.09 -15.52 -8.10
CA ILE A 83 12.32 -16.31 -7.94
C ILE A 83 13.14 -16.30 -9.23
N ARG A 84 12.50 -16.50 -10.39
CA ARG A 84 13.18 -16.46 -11.69
C ARG A 84 13.84 -15.10 -11.94
N ARG A 85 13.09 -14.00 -11.80
CA ARG A 85 13.61 -12.63 -11.94
C ARG A 85 14.78 -12.35 -11.00
N ALA A 86 14.72 -12.83 -9.77
CA ALA A 86 15.80 -12.65 -8.80
C ALA A 86 17.07 -13.44 -9.17
N LYS A 87 16.94 -14.61 -9.79
CA LYS A 87 18.07 -15.40 -10.30
C LYS A 87 18.71 -14.73 -11.52
N GLU A 88 17.90 -14.28 -12.47
CA GLU A 88 18.34 -13.53 -13.66
C GLU A 88 19.09 -12.26 -13.25
N GLU A 89 18.54 -11.47 -12.33
CA GLU A 89 19.19 -10.26 -11.82
C GLU A 89 20.50 -10.57 -11.07
N ARG A 90 20.57 -11.68 -10.33
CA ARG A 90 21.82 -12.12 -9.68
C ARG A 90 22.88 -12.52 -10.73
N GLN A 91 22.49 -13.21 -11.78
CA GLN A 91 23.36 -13.60 -12.88
C GLN A 91 23.88 -12.37 -13.64
N ALA A 92 22.99 -11.45 -14.01
CA ALA A 92 23.36 -10.21 -14.69
C ALA A 92 24.36 -9.37 -13.88
N ARG A 93 24.22 -9.31 -12.55
CA ARG A 93 25.21 -8.64 -11.67
C ARG A 93 26.56 -9.34 -11.60
N ARG A 94 26.59 -10.66 -11.77
CA ARG A 94 27.84 -11.43 -11.79
C ARG A 94 28.57 -11.26 -13.12
N GLU A 95 27.83 -11.22 -14.22
CA GLU A 95 28.38 -11.03 -15.58
C GLU A 95 28.83 -9.60 -15.83
N ASN A 96 28.10 -8.61 -15.29
CA ASN A 96 28.44 -7.20 -15.40
C ASN A 96 28.43 -6.51 -14.01
N PRO A 97 29.51 -6.64 -13.24
CA PRO A 97 29.59 -6.12 -11.87
C PRO A 97 29.59 -4.59 -11.81
N CYS A 98 30.03 -3.90 -12.87
CA CYS A 98 30.06 -2.45 -12.98
C CYS A 98 29.16 -2.01 -14.13
N ARG A 99 27.90 -1.67 -13.85
CA ARG A 99 26.94 -1.27 -14.88
C ARG A 99 26.28 0.06 -14.56
N VAL A 100 26.04 0.86 -15.59
CA VAL A 100 25.11 2.00 -15.52
C VAL A 100 23.70 1.44 -15.37
N LEU A 101 22.91 2.00 -14.47
CA LEU A 101 21.48 1.69 -14.46
C LEU A 101 20.84 2.43 -15.66
N GLU A 102 20.33 1.67 -16.63
CA GLU A 102 19.91 2.26 -17.90
C GLU A 102 18.58 2.99 -17.82
N HIS A 103 17.65 2.51 -16.97
CA HIS A 103 16.26 2.92 -17.03
C HIS A 103 15.81 3.71 -15.80
N PRO A 104 15.12 4.85 -15.98
CA PRO A 104 14.42 5.51 -14.90
C PRO A 104 13.20 4.68 -14.43
N PRO A 105 12.84 4.76 -13.13
CA PRO A 105 13.47 5.62 -12.11
C PRO A 105 14.62 4.93 -11.35
N ASP A 106 14.92 3.67 -11.66
CA ASP A 106 15.93 2.89 -10.93
C ASP A 106 17.35 3.51 -11.04
N ASN A 107 17.62 4.24 -12.13
CA ASN A 107 18.86 4.99 -12.34
C ASN A 107 18.93 6.37 -11.68
N GLY A 108 17.92 6.75 -10.88
CA GLY A 108 17.87 8.03 -10.16
C GLY A 108 17.24 9.19 -10.92
N LEU A 109 17.04 9.05 -12.24
CA LEU A 109 16.35 10.05 -13.05
C LEU A 109 14.83 9.93 -12.90
N LEU A 110 14.12 11.04 -13.12
CA LEU A 110 12.67 11.02 -13.24
C LEU A 110 12.24 10.38 -14.56
N VAL A 111 11.00 9.88 -14.60
CA VAL A 111 10.37 9.42 -15.85
C VAL A 111 9.55 10.59 -16.41
N PRO A 112 10.00 11.31 -17.47
CA PRO A 112 9.43 12.61 -17.83
C PRO A 112 7.92 12.61 -18.05
N HIS A 113 7.40 11.64 -18.81
CA HIS A 113 5.97 11.52 -19.10
C HIS A 113 5.10 11.13 -17.88
N LEU A 114 5.71 10.74 -16.75
CA LEU A 114 5.01 10.45 -15.50
C LEU A 114 4.99 11.63 -14.53
N VAL A 115 5.80 12.67 -14.74
CA VAL A 115 5.84 13.85 -13.88
C VAL A 115 4.47 14.54 -13.87
N GLU A 116 3.89 14.82 -15.04
CA GLU A 116 2.54 15.39 -15.13
C GLU A 116 1.47 14.47 -14.51
N VAL A 117 1.64 13.14 -14.65
CA VAL A 117 0.72 12.19 -14.02
C VAL A 117 0.80 12.32 -12.50
N ALA A 118 1.99 12.49 -11.94
CA ALA A 118 2.19 12.68 -10.51
C ALA A 118 1.53 13.96 -10.00
N HIS A 119 1.67 15.09 -10.72
CA HIS A 119 0.97 16.33 -10.37
C HIS A 119 -0.56 16.18 -10.43
N ARG A 120 -1.08 15.54 -11.48
CA ARG A 120 -2.52 15.27 -11.59
C ARG A 120 -3.03 14.38 -10.46
N VAL A 121 -2.28 13.35 -10.07
CA VAL A 121 -2.64 12.46 -8.93
C VAL A 121 -2.65 13.24 -7.63
N ASN A 122 -1.64 14.09 -7.36
CA ASN A 122 -1.62 14.88 -6.14
C ASN A 122 -2.76 15.91 -6.09
N THR A 123 -3.02 16.60 -7.20
CA THR A 123 -4.12 17.56 -7.33
C THR A 123 -5.48 16.87 -7.14
N ALA A 124 -5.68 15.72 -7.78
CA ALA A 124 -6.91 14.92 -7.62
C ALA A 124 -7.10 14.45 -6.18
N ARG A 125 -6.01 14.10 -5.47
CA ARG A 125 -6.06 13.77 -4.04
C ARG A 125 -6.52 14.95 -3.19
N GLU A 126 -6.00 16.15 -3.44
CA GLU A 126 -6.38 17.36 -2.71
C GLU A 126 -7.85 17.72 -2.95
N ARG A 127 -8.29 17.72 -4.22
CA ARG A 127 -9.69 17.95 -4.60
C ARG A 127 -10.64 16.92 -4.00
N LEU A 128 -10.24 15.64 -3.99
CA LEU A 128 -10.99 14.58 -3.32
C LEU A 128 -11.16 14.86 -1.83
N LEU A 129 -10.07 15.17 -1.12
CA LEU A 129 -10.14 15.43 0.33
C LEU A 129 -10.99 16.66 0.64
N HIS A 130 -10.87 17.73 -0.15
CA HIS A 130 -11.70 18.91 -0.02
C HIS A 130 -13.19 18.59 -0.25
N GLY A 131 -13.51 17.91 -1.34
CA GLY A 131 -14.88 17.52 -1.68
C GLY A 131 -15.51 16.60 -0.63
N LEU A 132 -14.77 15.60 -0.15
CA LEU A 132 -15.23 14.73 0.93
C LEU A 132 -15.47 15.49 2.24
N THR A 133 -14.63 16.47 2.57
CA THR A 133 -14.82 17.30 3.77
C THR A 133 -16.14 18.05 3.67
N ARG A 134 -16.43 18.68 2.53
CA ARG A 134 -17.71 19.37 2.30
C ARG A 134 -18.92 18.43 2.35
N LEU A 135 -18.81 17.23 1.77
CA LEU A 135 -19.92 16.26 1.74
C LEU A 135 -20.18 15.58 3.11
N VAL A 136 -19.17 15.46 3.98
CA VAL A 136 -19.30 14.77 5.28
C VAL A 136 -19.50 15.74 6.44
N GLU A 137 -18.96 16.96 6.34
CA GLU A 137 -18.90 17.93 7.43
C GLU A 137 -19.56 19.28 7.08
N GLY A 138 -20.09 19.45 5.86
CA GLY A 138 -20.79 20.66 5.42
C GLY A 138 -22.24 20.78 5.92
N GLU A 139 -22.96 21.80 5.42
CA GLU A 139 -24.34 22.09 5.81
C GLU A 139 -25.31 20.97 5.42
N ASP A 140 -25.24 20.53 4.17
CA ASP A 140 -25.98 19.37 3.63
C ASP A 140 -25.21 18.05 3.82
N ALA A 141 -24.53 17.90 4.96
CA ALA A 141 -23.68 16.73 5.21
C ALA A 141 -24.45 15.41 5.13
N ILE A 142 -23.89 14.46 4.38
CA ILE A 142 -24.35 13.08 4.36
C ILE A 142 -23.72 12.34 5.53
N PRO A 143 -24.53 11.79 6.47
CA PRO A 143 -23.97 11.19 7.66
C PRO A 143 -23.15 9.95 7.34
N VAL A 144 -21.93 9.90 7.90
CA VAL A 144 -21.09 8.71 7.89
C VAL A 144 -21.08 8.11 9.30
N LYS A 145 -21.22 6.79 9.39
CA LYS A 145 -21.12 6.03 10.64
C LYS A 145 -19.93 5.08 10.57
N ARG A 146 -19.22 4.95 11.68
CA ARG A 146 -18.19 3.92 11.86
C ARG A 146 -18.53 3.03 13.05
N CYS A 147 -18.18 1.75 12.97
CA CYS A 147 -18.32 0.87 14.10
C CYS A 147 -17.26 1.21 15.17
N ARG A 148 -17.67 1.15 16.45
CA ARG A 148 -16.75 1.34 17.58
C ARG A 148 -15.70 0.23 17.70
N PHE A 149 -16.00 -0.98 17.21
CA PHE A 149 -15.25 -2.19 17.55
C PHE A 149 -14.56 -2.87 16.36
N CYS A 150 -14.97 -2.57 15.13
CA CYS A 150 -14.33 -3.07 13.91
C CYS A 150 -14.13 -1.92 12.91
N ALA A 151 -13.57 -2.24 11.74
CA ALA A 151 -13.29 -1.26 10.69
C ALA A 151 -14.48 -1.03 9.73
N GLU A 152 -15.67 -1.54 10.04
CA GLU A 152 -16.85 -1.37 9.18
C GLU A 152 -17.39 0.06 9.27
N VAL A 153 -17.76 0.59 8.11
CA VAL A 153 -18.26 1.94 7.89
C VAL A 153 -19.61 1.81 7.18
N HIS A 154 -20.48 2.79 7.40
CA HIS A 154 -21.77 2.90 6.75
C HIS A 154 -22.01 4.36 6.36
N VAL A 155 -22.58 4.58 5.18
CA VAL A 155 -22.97 5.91 4.71
C VAL A 155 -24.50 5.96 4.76
N GLY A 156 -25.04 6.82 5.62
CA GLY A 156 -26.47 6.91 5.91
C GLY A 156 -26.78 7.44 7.31
N ARG A 157 -28.01 7.94 7.48
CA ARG A 157 -28.51 8.54 8.74
C ARG A 157 -28.52 7.54 9.90
N VAL A 158 -29.01 6.32 9.64
CA VAL A 158 -29.14 5.23 10.60
C VAL A 158 -28.22 4.09 10.19
N GLY A 159 -27.41 3.56 11.11
CA GLY A 159 -26.52 2.45 10.79
C GLY A 159 -27.28 1.14 10.58
N HIS A 160 -26.78 0.27 9.71
CA HIS A 160 -27.44 -0.99 9.37
C HIS A 160 -27.52 -2.00 10.53
N GLU A 161 -28.46 -2.94 10.41
CA GLU A 161 -28.71 -4.05 11.35
C GLU A 161 -28.03 -5.36 10.93
N ILE A 162 -27.32 -5.35 9.79
CA ILE A 162 -26.59 -6.51 9.27
C ILE A 162 -25.54 -7.00 10.29
N ARG A 163 -25.62 -8.28 10.65
CA ARG A 163 -24.82 -8.93 11.70
C ARG A 163 -23.45 -9.38 11.18
N THR A 164 -22.57 -8.41 10.88
CA THR A 164 -21.21 -8.64 10.33
C THR A 164 -20.07 -8.17 11.24
N CYS A 165 -20.36 -7.70 12.46
CA CYS A 165 -19.33 -7.18 13.33
C CYS A 165 -18.36 -8.28 13.79
N GLU A 166 -17.10 -8.17 13.40
CA GLU A 166 -15.99 -9.02 13.90
C GLU A 166 -15.18 -8.35 15.02
N GLY A 167 -15.71 -7.27 15.59
CA GLY A 167 -15.07 -6.51 16.64
C GLY A 167 -15.03 -7.25 17.98
N ARG A 168 -14.35 -6.66 18.96
CA ARG A 168 -14.35 -7.17 20.35
C ARG A 168 -15.80 -7.36 20.85
N ASP A 169 -16.00 -8.45 21.60
CA ASP A 169 -17.28 -8.85 22.20
C ASP A 169 -18.43 -8.94 21.18
N SER A 170 -18.13 -9.27 19.91
CA SER A 170 -19.15 -9.45 18.87
C SER A 170 -20.15 -10.54 19.22
N ALA A 171 -19.69 -11.66 19.80
CA ALA A 171 -20.56 -12.76 20.21
C ALA A 171 -21.65 -12.32 21.19
N VAL A 172 -21.31 -11.50 22.19
CA VAL A 172 -22.26 -10.97 23.18
C VAL A 172 -23.27 -10.01 22.54
N ARG A 173 -22.85 -9.28 21.49
CA ARG A 173 -23.68 -8.34 20.75
C ARG A 173 -24.37 -8.98 19.53
N ASN A 174 -24.36 -10.30 19.41
CA ASN A 174 -24.92 -11.03 18.26
C ASN A 174 -24.42 -10.50 16.91
N SER A 175 -23.11 -10.18 16.84
CA SER A 175 -22.43 -9.60 15.68
C SER A 175 -23.02 -8.27 15.18
N LEU A 176 -23.80 -7.56 16.00
CA LEU A 176 -24.28 -6.23 15.69
C LEU A 176 -23.17 -5.19 15.83
N HIS A 177 -23.27 -4.14 15.03
CA HIS A 177 -22.38 -2.98 15.11
C HIS A 177 -22.84 -2.00 16.18
N VAL A 178 -21.88 -1.27 16.75
CA VAL A 178 -22.18 -0.11 17.61
C VAL A 178 -21.69 1.11 16.87
N TRP A 179 -22.63 1.81 16.25
CA TRP A 179 -22.37 2.94 15.38
C TRP A 179 -22.01 4.19 16.15
N ARG A 180 -21.03 4.92 15.62
CA ARG A 180 -20.59 6.25 16.08
C ARG A 180 -20.46 7.16 14.85
N PRO A 181 -20.50 8.49 15.03
CA PRO A 181 -20.17 9.42 13.96
C PRO A 181 -18.79 9.07 13.35
N GLY A 182 -18.77 8.93 12.03
CA GLY A 182 -17.58 8.75 11.22
C GLY A 182 -17.08 10.09 10.68
N THR A 183 -15.91 10.06 10.06
CA THR A 183 -15.20 11.21 9.50
C THR A 183 -14.74 10.90 8.07
N VAL A 184 -14.21 11.90 7.36
CA VAL A 184 -13.58 11.72 6.03
C VAL A 184 -12.53 10.59 6.02
N ARG A 185 -11.79 10.41 7.13
CA ARG A 185 -10.76 9.36 7.26
C ARG A 185 -11.32 7.94 7.30
N ASP A 186 -12.58 7.79 7.67
CA ASP A 186 -13.27 6.49 7.67
C ASP A 186 -13.78 6.15 6.25
N VAL A 187 -14.13 7.18 5.46
CA VAL A 187 -14.57 7.05 4.06
C VAL A 187 -13.39 6.66 3.15
N VAL A 188 -12.24 7.31 3.30
CA VAL A 188 -11.04 7.05 2.50
C VAL A 188 -9.78 6.89 3.34
N GLY A 189 -9.07 5.77 3.12
CA GLY A 189 -7.85 5.44 3.84
C GLY A 189 -6.58 5.67 3.02
N PHE A 190 -5.75 6.63 3.43
CA PHE A 190 -4.39 6.80 2.92
C PHE A 190 -3.36 6.24 3.91
N PRO A 191 -2.79 5.06 3.66
CA PRO A 191 -1.74 4.51 4.49
C PRO A 191 -0.47 5.36 4.39
N TYR A 192 0.28 5.41 5.49
CA TYR A 192 1.49 6.21 5.59
C TYR A 192 2.73 5.34 5.36
N CYS A 193 3.72 5.88 4.68
CA CYS A 193 5.06 5.29 4.60
C CYS A 193 6.14 6.26 5.10
N TYR A 194 7.39 5.82 5.14
CA TYR A 194 8.51 6.73 5.38
C TYR A 194 8.91 7.44 4.11
N HIS A 195 9.28 8.70 4.23
CA HIS A 195 9.85 9.49 3.15
C HIS A 195 11.26 9.01 2.79
N LEU A 196 11.61 8.98 1.50
CA LEU A 196 12.96 8.69 1.02
C LEU A 196 13.59 9.91 0.35
N PHE A 197 14.36 10.70 1.10
CA PHE A 197 15.11 11.85 0.59
C PHE A 197 16.02 11.45 -0.59
N ASP A 198 16.79 10.38 -0.46
CA ASP A 198 17.55 9.79 -1.56
C ASP A 198 17.12 8.33 -1.77
N ARG A 199 16.15 8.13 -2.66
CA ARG A 199 15.62 6.80 -2.99
C ARG A 199 16.67 5.83 -3.55
N VAL A 200 17.73 6.35 -4.14
CA VAL A 200 18.73 5.56 -4.86
C VAL A 200 19.94 5.28 -3.97
N GLY A 201 20.54 6.31 -3.37
CA GLY A 201 21.66 6.16 -2.43
C GLY A 201 21.24 5.54 -1.09
N LYS A 202 20.05 5.87 -0.59
CA LYS A 202 19.49 5.34 0.67
C LYS A 202 18.10 4.73 0.45
N PRO A 203 18.02 3.55 -0.21
CA PRO A 203 16.77 3.01 -0.76
C PRO A 203 15.77 2.45 0.27
N ARG A 204 16.03 2.62 1.57
CA ARG A 204 15.15 2.17 2.68
C ARG A 204 15.54 2.83 3.98
N VAL A 205 14.55 3.06 4.83
CA VAL A 205 14.74 3.48 6.24
C VAL A 205 15.08 2.28 7.11
N VAL A 206 16.08 2.41 7.99
CA VAL A 206 16.40 1.38 8.99
C VAL A 206 15.74 1.64 10.34
N HIS A 207 15.67 0.63 11.21
CA HIS A 207 14.90 0.73 12.46
C HIS A 207 15.33 1.88 13.38
N LYS A 208 16.62 2.21 13.43
CA LYS A 208 17.14 3.28 14.28
C LYS A 208 16.64 4.67 13.84
N GLU A 209 16.37 4.84 12.55
CA GLU A 209 16.00 6.12 11.92
C GLU A 209 14.48 6.39 11.95
N LYS A 210 13.69 5.49 12.56
CA LYS A 210 12.21 5.54 12.48
C LYS A 210 11.60 6.79 13.10
N TYR A 211 12.32 7.48 13.97
CA TYR A 211 11.88 8.72 14.59
C TYR A 211 12.44 9.96 13.89
N ASP A 212 13.53 9.81 13.14
CA ASP A 212 14.21 10.90 12.44
C ASP A 212 13.63 11.10 11.03
N VAL A 213 13.16 10.02 10.40
CA VAL A 213 12.59 10.08 9.06
C VAL A 213 11.10 10.34 9.13
N PRO A 214 10.59 11.41 8.49
CA PRO A 214 9.18 11.73 8.52
C PRO A 214 8.34 10.67 7.81
N ARG A 215 7.08 10.58 8.24
CA ARG A 215 6.06 9.75 7.60
C ARG A 215 5.01 10.63 6.94
N LEU A 216 4.54 10.18 5.80
CA LEU A 216 3.57 10.88 4.96
C LEU A 216 2.64 9.87 4.25
N PRO A 217 1.48 10.30 3.74
CA PRO A 217 0.63 9.46 2.92
C PRO A 217 1.41 8.84 1.77
N ALA A 218 1.33 7.52 1.59
CA ALA A 218 2.12 6.81 0.61
C ALA A 218 1.81 7.24 -0.83
N ILE A 219 0.58 7.65 -1.11
CA ILE A 219 0.23 8.23 -2.41
C ILE A 219 0.95 9.58 -2.66
N LEU A 220 1.16 10.39 -1.61
CA LEU A 220 1.91 11.63 -1.71
C LEU A 220 3.40 11.33 -1.94
N GLU A 221 3.97 10.39 -1.18
CA GLU A 221 5.34 9.91 -1.42
C GLU A 221 5.51 9.39 -2.85
N LEU A 222 4.55 8.64 -3.39
CA LEU A 222 4.58 8.18 -4.78
C LEU A 222 4.66 9.34 -5.78
N CYS A 223 3.86 10.39 -5.55
CA CYS A 223 3.90 11.58 -6.39
C CYS A 223 5.24 12.32 -6.26
N ILE A 224 5.76 12.43 -5.03
CA ILE A 224 7.06 13.07 -4.78
C ILE A 224 8.18 12.32 -5.49
N GLN A 225 8.23 11.00 -5.36
CA GLN A 225 9.23 10.19 -6.03
C GLN A 225 9.09 10.25 -7.57
N ALA A 226 7.91 10.58 -8.07
CA ALA A 226 7.62 10.73 -9.50
C ALA A 226 7.79 12.16 -10.06
N GLY A 227 8.19 13.13 -9.23
CA GLY A 227 8.56 14.47 -9.69
C GLY A 227 7.72 15.62 -9.13
N VAL A 228 6.77 15.37 -8.22
CA VAL A 228 6.12 16.45 -7.48
C VAL A 228 7.09 16.95 -6.41
N ASP A 229 7.27 18.27 -6.33
CA ASP A 229 8.08 18.88 -5.29
C ASP A 229 7.18 19.41 -4.16
N VAL A 230 7.55 19.06 -2.93
CA VAL A 230 6.86 19.48 -1.71
C VAL A 230 7.93 19.92 -0.74
N GLU A 231 7.92 21.21 -0.39
CA GLU A 231 8.97 21.86 0.42
C GLU A 231 9.27 21.10 1.72
N ARG A 232 8.22 20.64 2.42
CA ARG A 232 8.34 19.87 3.67
C ARG A 232 9.02 18.50 3.51
N TYR A 233 9.05 17.95 2.29
CA TYR A 233 9.56 16.61 1.98
C TYR A 233 10.54 16.68 0.80
N PRO A 234 11.70 17.33 0.98
CA PRO A 234 12.67 17.51 -0.09
C PRO A 234 13.21 16.17 -0.57
N THR A 235 13.51 16.04 -1.87
CA THR A 235 14.05 14.81 -2.44
C THR A 235 15.21 15.12 -3.38
N LYS A 236 16.32 14.38 -3.26
CA LYS A 236 17.47 14.48 -4.18
C LYS A 236 17.03 14.08 -5.60
N ARG A 237 17.02 15.04 -6.52
CA ARG A 237 16.79 14.85 -7.95
C ARG A 237 18.12 14.80 -8.68
N ARG A 238 18.33 13.78 -9.50
CA ARG A 238 19.56 13.64 -10.29
C ARG A 238 19.29 14.08 -11.73
N THR A 239 20.32 14.64 -12.35
CA THR A 239 20.30 14.99 -13.78
C THR A 239 21.06 13.97 -14.63
N ARG A 240 21.92 13.19 -13.98
CA ARG A 240 22.71 12.11 -14.59
C ARG A 240 22.39 10.76 -13.95
N PRO A 241 22.47 9.66 -14.71
CA PRO A 241 22.20 8.33 -14.17
C PRO A 241 23.29 7.89 -13.18
N VAL A 242 22.90 7.10 -12.18
CA VAL A 242 23.84 6.48 -11.24
C VAL A 242 24.43 5.16 -11.78
N TYR A 243 25.52 4.74 -11.15
CA TYR A 243 26.22 3.50 -11.46
C TYR A 243 25.95 2.44 -10.37
N SER A 244 25.95 1.17 -10.76
CA SER A 244 25.93 0.03 -9.85
C SER A 244 27.26 -0.70 -9.95
N ILE A 245 28.08 -0.60 -8.89
CA ILE A 245 29.37 -1.28 -8.75
C ILE A 245 29.23 -2.36 -7.67
N GLU A 246 29.33 -3.61 -8.07
CA GLU A 246 29.14 -4.79 -7.21
C GLU A 246 27.79 -4.77 -6.44
N GLY A 247 26.77 -4.14 -7.05
CA GLY A 247 25.44 -3.97 -6.47
C GLY A 247 25.33 -2.84 -5.44
N ARG A 248 26.40 -2.05 -5.23
CA ARG A 248 26.35 -0.77 -4.52
C ARG A 248 26.11 0.35 -5.52
N ILE A 249 25.27 1.31 -5.14
CA ILE A 249 25.07 2.48 -5.97
C ILE A 249 26.23 3.45 -5.74
N VAL A 250 26.79 3.95 -6.84
CA VAL A 250 27.79 5.01 -6.86
C VAL A 250 27.24 6.17 -7.67
N ASP A 251 27.29 7.33 -7.06
CA ASP A 251 26.87 8.60 -7.63
C ASP A 251 28.14 9.45 -7.82
N PHE A 252 28.39 9.87 -9.05
CA PHE A 252 29.55 10.70 -9.39
C PHE A 252 29.15 12.17 -9.61
N GLU A 253 27.87 12.52 -9.44
CA GLU A 253 27.50 13.94 -9.34
C GLU A 253 28.17 14.52 -8.09
N PRO A 254 28.88 15.66 -8.19
CA PRO A 254 29.42 16.33 -7.03
C PRO A 254 28.25 16.74 -6.12
N ASP A 255 28.37 16.47 -4.83
CA ASP A 255 27.40 17.02 -3.89
C ASP A 255 27.61 18.54 -3.87
N GLU A 256 26.69 19.29 -4.49
CA GLU A 256 26.68 20.77 -4.48
C GLU A 256 26.65 21.36 -3.05
N ALA A 257 26.44 20.51 -2.03
CA ALA A 257 26.53 20.85 -0.62
C ALA A 257 27.98 20.95 -0.09
N ASP A 258 28.98 20.47 -0.84
CA ASP A 258 30.39 20.43 -0.40
C ASP A 258 31.25 21.53 -1.04
N ASN A 259 30.67 22.40 -1.88
CA ASN A 259 31.38 23.54 -2.47
C ASN A 259 31.44 24.76 -1.53
N SER A 260 31.38 24.52 -0.22
CA SER A 260 31.61 25.50 0.84
C SER A 260 32.91 25.19 1.59
N GLU A 261 34.00 24.92 0.89
CA GLU A 261 35.33 24.77 1.49
C GLU A 261 36.36 25.65 0.75
N ALA A 262 37.13 26.40 1.55
CA ALA A 262 38.41 27.03 1.21
C ALA A 262 38.42 28.23 0.24
N GLY A 263 37.98 29.39 0.74
CA GLY A 263 38.27 30.71 0.15
C GLY A 263 38.62 31.74 1.24
N THR A 264 39.91 31.85 1.55
CA THR A 264 40.65 32.98 2.15
C THR A 264 39.85 34.04 2.94
N LEU A 265 39.98 33.99 4.27
CA LEU A 265 39.67 35.11 5.18
C LEU A 265 40.59 36.32 4.91
N PRO A 266 40.08 37.56 5.04
CA PRO A 266 40.85 38.65 5.61
C PRO A 266 40.39 38.94 7.06
N GLU A 267 41.39 38.90 7.93
CA GLU A 267 41.58 39.55 9.24
C GLU A 267 40.41 40.26 9.97
N GLN A 268 40.07 39.67 11.11
CA GLN A 268 39.93 40.25 12.47
C GLN A 268 39.12 41.53 12.72
N THR A 269 38.07 41.38 13.55
CA THR A 269 37.93 42.19 14.77
C THR A 269 37.22 41.38 15.88
N ASP A 270 37.85 41.38 17.06
CA ASP A 270 37.47 40.89 18.41
C ASP A 270 35.99 41.10 18.83
N CYS A 271 35.34 40.45 19.82
CA CYS A 271 35.65 39.45 20.87
C CYS A 271 34.32 38.94 21.50
N SER A 272 34.18 37.61 21.70
CA SER A 272 33.54 36.84 22.82
C SER A 272 32.10 37.12 23.34
N PRO A 273 31.51 36.23 24.20
CA PRO A 273 31.08 34.85 23.95
C PRO A 273 29.57 34.61 24.27
N LEU A 274 29.02 33.50 23.73
CA LEU A 274 27.68 32.96 24.05
C LEU A 274 27.45 32.73 25.57
N PRO A 275 26.17 32.76 25.99
CA PRO A 275 25.60 31.51 26.52
C PRO A 275 24.17 31.22 26.04
N SER A 276 23.87 29.94 25.82
CA SER A 276 22.51 29.38 25.67
C SER A 276 22.11 28.67 26.98
N PRO A 277 20.86 28.17 27.18
CA PRO A 277 19.55 28.47 26.55
C PRO A 277 18.43 28.71 27.61
N ALA A 278 17.28 29.27 27.19
CA ALA A 278 15.98 29.00 27.84
C ALA A 278 14.80 29.41 26.93
N SER A 279 13.88 28.48 26.66
CA SER A 279 12.49 28.77 26.24
C SER A 279 11.66 29.04 27.50
N PRO A 280 10.61 29.90 27.51
CA PRO A 280 9.31 29.50 26.94
C PRO A 280 8.35 30.61 26.43
N SER A 281 7.34 30.15 25.67
CA SER A 281 5.96 30.68 25.50
C SER A 281 5.66 31.85 24.53
N PRO A 282 4.49 31.81 23.85
CA PRO A 282 4.11 32.79 22.83
C PRO A 282 3.27 33.92 23.45
N THR A 283 3.52 35.17 23.04
CA THR A 283 2.56 36.26 23.26
C THR A 283 2.54 37.20 22.08
N VAL A 284 1.31 37.43 21.62
CA VAL A 284 0.83 38.38 20.62
C VAL A 284 1.27 39.81 20.97
N ILE A 285 1.67 40.61 19.97
CA ILE A 285 1.23 42.00 19.71
C ILE A 285 1.91 42.55 18.43
N CYS A 286 1.16 43.44 17.78
CA CYS A 286 1.19 43.93 16.41
C CYS A 286 2.37 44.84 15.97
N SER A 287 2.40 45.01 14.65
CA SER A 287 3.22 45.72 13.64
C SER A 287 3.62 47.20 13.91
N PRO A 288 4.42 47.86 13.02
CA PRO A 288 3.82 48.51 11.83
C PRO A 288 4.71 48.71 10.54
N SER A 289 4.02 48.85 9.38
CA SER A 289 4.30 49.65 8.13
C SER A 289 5.66 49.50 7.39
N THR A 290 5.82 49.45 6.06
CA THR A 290 5.23 50.11 4.85
C THR A 290 5.88 49.37 3.65
N ASP A 291 5.38 49.23 2.41
CA ASP A 291 4.59 50.13 1.58
C ASP A 291 3.94 49.37 0.39
N ALA A 292 2.94 50.01 -0.23
CA ALA A 292 2.00 49.55 -1.26
C ALA A 292 2.68 49.06 -2.58
N SER A 293 2.06 48.29 -3.47
CA SER A 293 0.69 48.32 -4.01
C SER A 293 0.48 47.13 -4.96
N ASN A 294 -0.62 46.38 -4.82
CA ASN A 294 -1.66 46.07 -5.84
C ASN A 294 -2.47 44.82 -5.40
N GLU A 295 -3.23 44.93 -4.31
CA GLU A 295 -4.28 43.96 -3.98
C GLU A 295 -5.47 44.26 -4.89
N GLN A 296 -5.58 43.49 -5.96
CA GLN A 296 -6.80 43.42 -6.75
C GLN A 296 -7.59 42.26 -6.18
N ASP A 297 -8.40 42.55 -5.17
CA ASP A 297 -9.45 41.67 -4.65
C ASP A 297 -10.35 41.28 -5.82
N LYS A 298 -10.00 40.17 -6.48
CA LYS A 298 -10.96 39.34 -7.16
C LYS A 298 -11.61 38.51 -6.07
N GLU A 299 -12.65 39.07 -5.47
CA GLU A 299 -13.77 38.27 -4.99
C GLU A 299 -14.27 37.50 -6.24
N GLU A 300 -13.67 36.35 -6.50
CA GLU A 300 -14.31 35.35 -7.33
C GLU A 300 -15.58 35.01 -6.56
N GLU A 301 -16.73 35.46 -7.06
CA GLU A 301 -18.02 34.89 -6.69
C GLU A 301 -17.83 33.37 -6.79
N GLU A 302 -17.61 32.70 -5.65
CA GLU A 302 -17.63 31.25 -5.58
C GLU A 302 -19.06 30.88 -5.98
N GLU A 303 -19.28 30.62 -7.27
CA GLU A 303 -20.52 30.05 -7.76
C GLU A 303 -20.90 28.94 -6.80
N GLU A 304 -22.08 29.04 -6.20
CA GLU A 304 -22.51 28.11 -5.16
C GLU A 304 -22.65 26.71 -5.78
N ILE A 305 -21.56 25.94 -5.72
CA ILE A 305 -21.51 24.60 -6.32
C ILE A 305 -22.56 23.74 -5.60
N THR A 306 -23.56 23.29 -6.35
CA THR A 306 -24.61 22.41 -5.83
C THR A 306 -24.04 21.09 -5.30
N VAL A 307 -24.72 20.48 -4.32
CA VAL A 307 -24.28 19.19 -3.73
C VAL A 307 -24.07 18.08 -4.78
N PRO A 308 -24.96 17.87 -5.78
CA PRO A 308 -24.74 16.86 -6.82
C PRO A 308 -23.55 17.13 -7.72
N GLU A 309 -23.28 18.40 -8.03
CA GLU A 309 -22.12 18.79 -8.82
C GLU A 309 -20.82 18.57 -8.04
N LEU A 310 -20.80 18.99 -6.78
CA LEU A 310 -19.68 18.72 -5.86
C LEU A 310 -19.41 17.22 -5.75
N ALA A 311 -20.45 16.40 -5.61
CA ALA A 311 -20.34 14.96 -5.55
C ALA A 311 -19.76 14.36 -6.83
N THR A 312 -20.20 14.83 -7.99
CA THR A 312 -19.69 14.39 -9.30
C THR A 312 -18.21 14.73 -9.45
N ARG A 313 -17.80 15.96 -9.12
CA ARG A 313 -16.39 16.39 -9.15
C ARG A 313 -15.52 15.61 -8.15
N THR A 314 -16.06 15.30 -6.97
CA THR A 314 -15.39 14.52 -5.93
C THR A 314 -15.17 13.07 -6.37
N LEU A 315 -16.20 12.45 -6.94
CA LEU A 315 -16.14 11.09 -7.47
C LEU A 315 -15.15 10.99 -8.63
N GLN A 316 -15.14 11.96 -9.54
CA GLN A 316 -14.16 12.00 -10.63
C GLN A 316 -12.73 12.11 -10.09
N SER A 317 -12.51 12.96 -9.08
CA SER A 317 -11.20 13.11 -8.43
C SER A 317 -10.71 11.79 -7.80
N TRP A 318 -11.62 11.00 -7.20
CA TRP A 318 -11.30 9.66 -6.72
C TRP A 318 -10.83 8.70 -7.83
N LEU A 319 -11.54 8.69 -8.96
CA LEU A 319 -11.22 7.84 -10.10
C LEU A 319 -9.89 8.24 -10.78
N ASP A 320 -9.67 9.53 -10.97
CA ASP A 320 -8.46 10.10 -11.55
C ASP A 320 -7.23 9.81 -10.67
N MET A 321 -7.38 10.01 -9.35
CA MET A 321 -6.33 9.71 -8.38
C MET A 321 -5.94 8.23 -8.42
N ARG A 322 -6.92 7.31 -8.39
CA ARG A 322 -6.66 5.86 -8.43
C ARG A 322 -6.04 5.41 -9.75
N SER A 323 -6.59 5.84 -10.88
CA SER A 323 -6.09 5.46 -12.20
C SER A 323 -4.69 6.01 -12.46
N GLY A 324 -4.42 7.26 -12.08
CA GLY A 324 -3.10 7.87 -12.16
C GLY A 324 -2.09 7.19 -11.24
N ALA A 325 -2.45 6.87 -10.00
CA ALA A 325 -1.59 6.11 -9.09
C ALA A 325 -1.24 4.73 -9.65
N ALA A 326 -2.21 4.01 -10.22
CA ALA A 326 -1.96 2.73 -10.89
C ALA A 326 -0.99 2.87 -12.07
N ARG A 327 -1.04 3.97 -12.82
CA ARG A 327 -0.06 4.27 -13.89
C ARG A 327 1.34 4.51 -13.33
N LEU A 328 1.48 5.30 -12.27
CA LEU A 328 2.77 5.56 -11.62
C LEU A 328 3.39 4.26 -11.08
N MET A 329 2.58 3.40 -10.45
CA MET A 329 3.01 2.12 -9.88
C MET A 329 3.58 1.13 -10.90
N LYS A 330 3.35 1.32 -12.21
CA LYS A 330 3.98 0.52 -13.27
C LYS A 330 5.49 0.76 -13.39
N LYS A 331 5.99 1.92 -12.96
CA LYS A 331 7.40 2.30 -13.02
C LYS A 331 8.00 2.54 -11.63
N TYR A 332 7.25 3.17 -10.74
CA TYR A 332 7.67 3.44 -9.37
C TYR A 332 7.23 2.30 -8.45
N ARG A 333 8.20 1.62 -7.87
CA ARG A 333 7.94 0.47 -6.99
C ARG A 333 7.25 0.91 -5.70
N VAL A 334 6.22 0.16 -5.32
CA VAL A 334 5.53 0.27 -4.04
C VAL A 334 5.42 -1.13 -3.44
N HIS A 335 5.72 -1.22 -2.15
CA HIS A 335 5.70 -2.48 -1.40
C HIS A 335 4.60 -2.43 -0.34
N THR A 336 3.88 -3.52 -0.17
CA THR A 336 2.99 -3.75 0.98
C THR A 336 3.56 -4.87 1.84
N CYS A 337 3.32 -4.83 3.14
CA CYS A 337 3.46 -6.02 3.95
C CYS A 337 2.33 -7.00 3.62
N GLY A 338 2.66 -8.29 3.49
CA GLY A 338 1.68 -9.33 3.22
C GLY A 338 0.70 -9.61 4.37
N TYR A 339 0.87 -9.02 5.55
CA TYR A 339 0.06 -9.39 6.74
C TYR A 339 -0.40 -8.20 7.59
N CYS A 340 0.17 -7.02 7.37
CA CYS A 340 -0.27 -5.82 8.07
C CYS A 340 -0.51 -4.68 7.07
N PRO A 341 -1.25 -3.63 7.46
CA PRO A 341 -1.56 -2.47 6.62
C PRO A 341 -0.37 -1.62 6.15
N GLU A 342 0.86 -1.94 6.54
CA GLU A 342 2.07 -1.16 6.25
C GLU A 342 2.43 -1.19 4.76
N VAL A 343 2.81 -0.03 4.24
CA VAL A 343 3.25 0.17 2.86
C VAL A 343 4.54 0.99 2.83
N GLN A 344 5.33 0.84 1.77
CA GLN A 344 6.51 1.64 1.52
C GLN A 344 6.65 1.92 0.02
N VAL A 345 6.72 3.19 -0.35
CA VAL A 345 7.11 3.60 -1.69
C VAL A 345 8.63 3.61 -1.80
N GLY A 346 9.15 3.16 -2.94
CA GLY A 346 10.58 3.17 -3.23
C GLY A 346 11.13 1.80 -3.63
N PRO A 347 12.43 1.71 -3.92
CA PRO A 347 13.02 0.48 -4.45
C PRO A 347 12.90 -0.72 -3.50
N LYS A 348 12.88 -0.48 -2.19
CA LYS A 348 12.82 -1.51 -1.14
C LYS A 348 11.86 -1.11 -0.03
N GLY A 349 11.24 -2.12 0.59
CA GLY A 349 10.55 -1.93 1.86
C GLY A 349 11.50 -1.53 3.00
N HIS A 350 10.98 -0.82 4.00
CA HIS A 350 11.78 -0.38 5.15
C HIS A 350 12.19 -1.56 6.04
N LYS A 351 13.24 -1.35 6.86
CA LYS A 351 13.73 -2.31 7.85
C LYS A 351 13.25 -2.04 9.28
N VAL A 352 12.33 -1.08 9.47
CA VAL A 352 11.73 -0.83 10.78
C VAL A 352 10.98 -2.06 11.28
N ARG A 353 11.38 -2.55 12.45
CA ARG A 353 10.77 -3.67 13.19
C ARG A 353 9.51 -3.22 13.93
N MET A 354 8.38 -3.13 13.22
CA MET A 354 7.10 -2.67 13.77
C MET A 354 5.88 -3.46 13.25
N CYS A 355 6.10 -4.60 12.60
CA CYS A 355 5.02 -5.45 12.13
C CYS A 355 4.30 -6.10 13.31
N LYS A 356 3.01 -5.76 13.50
CA LYS A 356 2.16 -6.26 14.59
C LYS A 356 1.31 -7.48 14.21
N ALA A 357 1.61 -8.15 13.09
CA ALA A 357 0.87 -9.34 12.69
C ALA A 357 1.21 -10.52 13.62
N THR A 358 0.19 -11.31 14.01
CA THR A 358 0.27 -12.36 15.04
C THR A 358 1.39 -13.37 14.79
N LYS A 359 1.58 -13.80 13.54
CA LYS A 359 2.62 -14.77 13.15
C LYS A 359 4.06 -14.22 13.13
N HIS A 360 4.28 -12.93 13.42
CA HIS A 360 5.57 -12.27 13.16
C HIS A 360 6.29 -11.71 14.39
N GLN A 361 5.76 -11.91 15.61
CA GLN A 361 6.57 -11.69 16.82
C GLN A 361 7.87 -12.53 16.77
N GLN A 362 7.82 -13.72 16.16
CA GLN A 362 8.98 -14.60 15.93
C GLN A 362 10.02 -14.06 14.93
N ARG A 363 9.69 -13.07 14.11
CA ARG A 363 10.63 -12.43 13.17
C ARG A 363 11.09 -11.05 13.64
N ASP A 364 11.08 -10.83 14.95
CA ASP A 364 11.55 -9.59 15.56
C ASP A 364 10.87 -8.35 14.93
N GLY A 365 9.54 -8.44 14.73
CA GLY A 365 8.72 -7.36 14.18
C GLY A 365 9.00 -7.01 12.70
N GLN A 366 9.71 -7.83 11.93
CA GLN A 366 10.02 -7.54 10.52
C GLN A 366 8.83 -7.77 9.57
N HIS A 367 8.72 -6.88 8.59
CA HIS A 367 7.69 -6.94 7.55
C HIS A 367 8.01 -7.98 6.47
N ALA A 368 6.98 -8.67 5.98
CA ALA A 368 7.08 -9.54 4.82
C ALA A 368 6.65 -8.77 3.58
N TRP A 369 7.57 -8.03 2.99
CA TRP A 369 7.32 -7.19 1.82
C TRP A 369 6.93 -7.99 0.58
N GLN A 370 6.02 -7.45 -0.21
CA GLN A 370 5.62 -7.90 -1.53
C GLN A 370 5.17 -6.70 -2.37
N GLU A 371 5.02 -6.90 -3.68
CA GLU A 371 4.47 -5.88 -4.60
C GLU A 371 3.07 -5.46 -4.13
N ALA A 372 2.84 -4.14 -4.08
CA ALA A 372 1.57 -3.55 -3.71
C ALA A 372 0.64 -3.38 -4.92
N THR A 373 -0.67 -3.41 -4.70
CA THR A 373 -1.68 -2.95 -5.67
C THR A 373 -2.13 -1.52 -5.36
N VAL A 374 -2.92 -0.94 -6.25
CA VAL A 374 -3.49 0.40 -6.00
C VAL A 374 -4.38 0.41 -4.75
N ASP A 375 -5.04 -0.71 -4.42
CA ASP A 375 -5.88 -0.83 -3.22
C ASP A 375 -5.05 -0.90 -1.92
N ASP A 376 -3.78 -1.31 -2.01
CA ASP A 376 -2.87 -1.19 -0.88
C ASP A 376 -2.45 0.26 -0.64
N LEU A 377 -2.35 1.06 -1.71
CA LEU A 377 -1.95 2.47 -1.65
C LEU A 377 -3.11 3.42 -1.34
N VAL A 378 -4.31 3.09 -1.82
CA VAL A 378 -5.55 3.85 -1.66
C VAL A 378 -6.62 2.84 -1.24
N ARG A 379 -6.72 2.59 0.07
CA ARG A 379 -7.57 1.52 0.59
C ARG A 379 -9.05 1.88 0.45
N PRO A 380 -9.84 1.14 -0.34
CA PRO A 380 -11.29 1.32 -0.35
C PRO A 380 -11.91 0.72 0.93
N SER A 381 -12.74 1.50 1.61
CA SER A 381 -13.65 0.99 2.64
C SER A 381 -14.93 0.53 1.95
N TYR A 382 -15.22 -0.76 1.88
CA TYR A 382 -16.46 -1.23 1.26
C TYR A 382 -17.63 -1.15 2.24
N VAL A 383 -18.71 -0.50 1.82
CA VAL A 383 -19.94 -0.28 2.60
C VAL A 383 -21.14 -0.91 1.86
N TRP A 384 -22.20 -1.18 2.61
CA TRP A 384 -23.48 -1.62 2.02
C TRP A 384 -24.13 -0.48 1.25
N HIS A 385 -24.62 -0.78 0.05
CA HIS A 385 -25.35 0.19 -0.76
C HIS A 385 -26.75 0.43 -0.18
N VAL A 386 -27.15 1.71 -0.08
CA VAL A 386 -28.50 2.14 0.33
C VAL A 386 -29.22 2.66 -0.92
N ALA A 387 -30.23 1.92 -1.38
CA ALA A 387 -30.95 2.23 -2.63
C ALA A 387 -31.81 3.49 -2.52
N ASP A 388 -32.45 3.70 -1.37
CA ASP A 388 -33.24 4.89 -1.07
C ASP A 388 -32.67 5.59 0.18
N PRO A 389 -31.85 6.64 0.01
CA PRO A 389 -31.27 7.39 1.13
C PRO A 389 -32.31 8.23 1.91
N GLY A 390 -33.51 8.41 1.36
CA GLY A 390 -34.62 9.12 2.00
C GLY A 390 -35.41 8.24 2.97
N ASP A 391 -35.30 6.92 2.84
CA ASP A 391 -35.84 5.97 3.81
C ASP A 391 -34.91 5.87 5.03
N ASP A 392 -35.41 6.27 6.19
CA ASP A 392 -34.69 6.20 7.47
C ASP A 392 -34.62 4.76 8.03
N SER A 393 -35.22 3.78 7.34
CA SER A 393 -35.19 2.38 7.74
C SER A 393 -33.79 1.78 7.57
N PRO A 394 -33.21 1.17 8.62
CA PRO A 394 -31.89 0.56 8.50
C PRO A 394 -31.93 -0.66 7.57
N LEU A 395 -30.80 -0.99 6.93
CA LEU A 395 -30.69 -2.23 6.17
C LEU A 395 -30.83 -3.44 7.10
N ALA A 396 -31.82 -4.29 6.82
CA ALA A 396 -32.19 -5.45 7.64
C ALA A 396 -31.21 -6.60 7.46
N ASN A 397 -30.98 -7.40 8.51
CA ASN A 397 -30.05 -8.52 8.41
C ASN A 397 -30.58 -9.65 7.51
N GLU A 398 -31.88 -9.85 7.52
CA GLU A 398 -32.64 -10.86 6.78
C GLU A 398 -32.50 -10.63 5.26
N LEU A 399 -32.47 -9.35 4.86
CA LEU A 399 -32.36 -8.92 3.46
C LEU A 399 -30.92 -8.79 2.96
N LYS A 400 -29.93 -9.15 3.79
CA LYS A 400 -28.49 -9.05 3.46
C LYS A 400 -28.13 -9.71 2.13
N ARG A 401 -28.85 -10.74 1.69
CA ARG A 401 -28.59 -11.43 0.41
C ARG A 401 -29.02 -10.64 -0.82
N TYR A 402 -29.74 -9.52 -0.67
CA TYR A 402 -30.23 -8.70 -1.78
C TYR A 402 -29.45 -7.39 -1.96
N TYR A 403 -28.90 -6.84 -0.87
CA TYR A 403 -28.17 -5.58 -0.92
C TYR A 403 -26.88 -5.64 -1.74
N GLY A 404 -26.42 -4.52 -2.27
CA GLY A 404 -25.10 -4.38 -2.89
C GLY A 404 -24.04 -3.85 -1.93
N LYS A 405 -22.81 -3.71 -2.43
CA LYS A 405 -21.73 -2.98 -1.78
C LYS A 405 -20.97 -2.07 -2.75
N ALA A 406 -20.40 -1.00 -2.23
CA ALA A 406 -19.50 -0.13 -2.98
C ALA A 406 -18.39 0.43 -2.09
N PRO A 407 -17.29 0.96 -2.65
CA PRO A 407 -16.39 1.81 -1.87
C PRO A 407 -17.15 2.98 -1.25
N ALA A 408 -16.86 3.33 0.00
CA ALA A 408 -17.55 4.38 0.75
C ALA A 408 -17.54 5.73 0.02
N VAL A 409 -16.44 6.06 -0.66
CA VAL A 409 -16.33 7.26 -1.50
C VAL A 409 -17.37 7.25 -2.62
N VAL A 410 -17.59 6.10 -3.24
CA VAL A 410 -18.56 5.95 -4.34
C VAL A 410 -19.97 6.04 -3.78
N GLU A 411 -20.28 5.29 -2.71
CA GLU A 411 -21.59 5.33 -2.06
C GLU A 411 -21.95 6.75 -1.63
N LEU A 412 -21.04 7.45 -0.94
CA LEU A 412 -21.22 8.82 -0.50
C LEU A 412 -21.53 9.77 -1.66
N CYS A 413 -20.74 9.73 -2.73
CA CYS A 413 -20.97 10.61 -3.87
C CYS A 413 -22.27 10.28 -4.59
N VAL A 414 -22.65 9.00 -4.70
CA VAL A 414 -23.91 8.60 -5.34
C VAL A 414 -25.12 9.04 -4.51
N GLN A 415 -25.09 8.87 -3.18
CA GLN A 415 -26.15 9.38 -2.30
C GLN A 415 -26.27 10.91 -2.38
N ALA A 416 -25.17 11.61 -2.65
CA ALA A 416 -25.14 13.06 -2.89
C ALA A 416 -25.65 13.47 -4.29
N GLY A 417 -26.04 12.54 -5.16
CA GLY A 417 -26.57 12.81 -6.50
C GLY A 417 -25.57 12.64 -7.65
N ALA A 418 -24.36 12.13 -7.40
CA ALA A 418 -23.44 11.79 -8.48
C ALA A 418 -23.94 10.57 -9.28
N PRO A 419 -23.70 10.52 -10.60
CA PRO A 419 -24.09 9.37 -11.41
C PRO A 419 -23.27 8.13 -11.01
N VAL A 420 -23.93 6.97 -10.96
CA VAL A 420 -23.27 5.70 -10.64
C VAL A 420 -22.26 5.33 -11.75
N PRO A 421 -20.97 5.13 -11.42
CA PRO A 421 -19.98 4.69 -12.40
C PRO A 421 -20.27 3.27 -12.88
N ALA A 422 -20.08 3.00 -14.17
CA ALA A 422 -20.34 1.68 -14.77
C ALA A 422 -19.63 0.53 -14.05
N ALA A 423 -18.38 0.76 -13.59
CA ALA A 423 -17.57 -0.24 -12.89
C ALA A 423 -18.14 -0.67 -11.53
N TYR A 424 -19.08 0.08 -10.94
CA TYR A 424 -19.65 -0.22 -9.62
C TYR A 424 -21.13 -0.64 -9.67
N ARG A 425 -21.77 -0.60 -10.86
CA ARG A 425 -23.20 -0.93 -10.99
C ARG A 425 -23.54 -2.35 -10.52
N SER A 426 -22.72 -3.34 -10.90
CA SER A 426 -22.91 -4.73 -10.47
C SER A 426 -22.66 -4.88 -8.97
N MET A 427 -21.64 -4.20 -8.44
CA MET A 427 -21.27 -4.29 -7.02
C MET A 427 -22.39 -3.73 -6.15
N MET A 428 -22.99 -2.62 -6.58
CA MET A 428 -24.15 -1.98 -5.94
C MET A 428 -25.46 -2.74 -6.14
N ARG A 429 -25.48 -3.76 -7.01
CA ARG A 429 -26.64 -4.62 -7.31
C ARG A 429 -27.89 -3.85 -7.67
N LEU A 430 -27.74 -2.87 -8.55
CA LEU A 430 -28.86 -2.06 -9.04
C LEU A 430 -29.85 -2.86 -9.92
N ASP A 431 -29.48 -4.07 -10.30
CA ASP A 431 -30.30 -5.05 -11.02
C ASP A 431 -31.20 -5.89 -10.09
N VAL A 432 -31.01 -5.78 -8.77
CA VAL A 432 -31.76 -6.53 -7.76
C VAL A 432 -32.66 -5.58 -6.99
N VAL A 433 -33.96 -5.90 -6.94
CA VAL A 433 -34.94 -5.20 -6.09
C VAL A 433 -35.07 -6.01 -4.78
N PRO A 434 -34.63 -5.49 -3.63
CA PRO A 434 -34.88 -6.14 -2.35
C PRO A 434 -36.39 -6.19 -2.07
N PRO A 435 -36.92 -7.31 -1.55
CA PRO A 435 -38.30 -7.36 -1.08
C PRO A 435 -38.48 -6.40 0.11
N ALA A 436 -39.72 -5.97 0.36
CA ALA A 436 -40.02 -5.22 1.57
C ALA A 436 -39.80 -6.09 2.83
N ARG A 437 -39.63 -5.44 3.99
CA ARG A 437 -39.34 -6.15 5.26
C ARG A 437 -40.43 -7.15 5.63
N ASP A 438 -41.69 -6.82 5.38
CA ASP A 438 -42.88 -7.65 5.59
C ASP A 438 -43.09 -8.72 4.52
N GLU A 439 -42.48 -8.55 3.34
CA GLU A 439 -42.51 -9.53 2.25
C GLU A 439 -41.41 -10.59 2.37
N TYR A 440 -40.47 -10.44 3.31
CA TYR A 440 -39.33 -11.35 3.43
C TYR A 440 -39.76 -12.81 3.58
N ASP A 441 -40.74 -13.10 4.44
CA ASP A 441 -41.23 -14.46 4.68
C ASP A 441 -41.89 -15.09 3.44
N LEU A 442 -42.30 -14.28 2.46
CA LEU A 442 -42.88 -14.74 1.19
C LEU A 442 -41.82 -15.19 0.17
N VAL A 443 -40.56 -14.80 0.38
CA VAL A 443 -39.44 -15.08 -0.52
C VAL A 443 -38.27 -15.77 0.17
N ALA A 444 -38.39 -16.06 1.47
CA ALA A 444 -37.33 -16.53 2.36
C ALA A 444 -36.73 -17.88 1.95
#